data_AF-A0A816B3S8-F1
#
_entry.id   AF-A0A816B3S8-F1
#
_cell.length_a   1.000
_cell.length_b   1.000
_cell.length_c   1.000
_cell.angle_alpha   90.00
_cell.angle_beta   90.00
_cell.angle_gamma   90.00
#
_symmetry.space_group_name_H-M   'P 1'
#
loop_
_entity.id
_entity.type
_entity.pdbx_description
1 polymer ?
#
loop_
_entity_poly.entity_id
_entity_poly.type
_entity_poly.pdbx_seq_one_letter_code
_entity_poly.pdbx_strand_id
1 'polypeptide(L)'
;MGIIVSKEEHIRKHPVKGDADAFYFACRTGDLDYVRRILPTMTWQQLNQIQHNGSTYLHVASYTGRTEIVRLLLQHGCLRSKLNSYGLTPYDEALTEDVKALFHRPRDERGVCRFIDDGINETFQLTSTPVASKDSQTTIITLNEDNEETPELDGSDDFIRNEWIESFNNFDKHSALVLSTTLRSNLFHRLFGLKRLALHTLMDYVISMSLTERDLENEDIQYLLQKYKTSRKITWLLSLYTHQSSFYSALRDDSKCSAFTMLLYRNLSQLRPRFYKGQTYRGMRLTKKELSAYWSLSKHRGFALMNKVFQSSSKCQNVAEGFFNPPDVPSDSDERIYMVLIQYDFLETCKSAIDLAPTKDTNLSEYGYEAEVIILPYTLFEICEMKYDETTKTAKICLKHIVPGGIFAGFRSAIKEFTTMSPEDIHQTFRRIEAMILAHRASK
;
A
#
# COMPACT_ATOMS: atom_id res chain seq x y z
N MET A 1 -27.10 28.97 31.25
CA MET A 1 -25.85 29.68 31.60
C MET A 1 -25.08 29.90 30.31
N GLY A 2 -24.85 31.16 29.97
CA GLY A 2 -24.39 31.58 28.64
C GLY A 2 -22.93 31.22 28.37
N ILE A 3 -22.68 30.84 27.12
CA ILE A 3 -21.35 30.91 26.53
C ILE A 3 -21.42 32.06 25.53
N ILE A 4 -20.67 33.10 25.86
CA ILE A 4 -20.47 34.30 25.06
C ILE A 4 -19.81 33.87 23.75
N VAL A 5 -20.53 34.00 22.65
CA VAL A 5 -19.94 33.97 21.31
C VAL A 5 -19.23 35.30 21.12
N SER A 6 -17.96 35.38 21.53
CA SER A 6 -17.08 36.47 21.13
C SER A 6 -16.75 36.28 19.66
N LYS A 7 -17.29 37.16 18.83
CA LYS A 7 -16.88 37.39 17.45
C LYS A 7 -15.39 37.74 17.44
N GLU A 8 -14.55 36.79 17.06
CA GLU A 8 -13.27 37.11 16.42
C GLU A 8 -13.47 36.99 14.91
N GLU A 9 -13.49 38.17 14.31
CA GLU A 9 -13.47 38.45 12.89
C GLU A 9 -12.19 37.82 12.29
N HIS A 10 -12.27 36.58 11.83
CA HIS A 10 -11.31 36.03 10.88
C HIS A 10 -11.45 36.81 9.57
N ILE A 11 -10.70 37.92 9.48
CA ILE A 11 -10.46 38.65 8.25
C ILE A 11 -9.71 37.70 7.31
N ARG A 12 -10.48 36.89 6.57
CA ARG A 12 -10.02 36.17 5.38
C ARG A 12 -9.79 37.21 4.28
N LYS A 13 -8.66 37.92 4.34
CA LYS A 13 -8.21 38.74 3.22
C LYS A 13 -7.77 37.78 2.12
N HIS A 14 -8.52 37.77 1.02
CA HIS A 14 -8.01 37.23 -0.23
C HIS A 14 -6.72 37.98 -0.58
N PRO A 15 -5.57 37.30 -0.81
CA PRO A 15 -4.40 37.93 -1.36
C PRO A 15 -4.77 38.64 -2.66
N VAL A 16 -4.41 39.92 -2.75
CA VAL A 16 -4.65 40.75 -3.93
C VAL A 16 -3.82 40.14 -5.06
N LYS A 17 -4.20 40.30 -6.34
CA LYS A 17 -3.46 39.76 -7.49
C LYS A 17 -1.94 40.03 -7.44
N GLY A 18 -1.51 41.13 -6.81
CA GLY A 18 -0.10 41.45 -6.58
C GLY A 18 0.63 40.55 -5.57
N ASP A 19 -0.08 39.95 -4.60
CA ASP A 19 0.49 39.07 -3.58
C ASP A 19 0.87 37.70 -4.16
N ALA A 20 0.10 37.19 -5.14
CA ALA A 20 0.42 35.94 -5.84
C ALA A 20 1.71 36.07 -6.68
N ASP A 21 1.84 37.17 -7.41
CA ASP A 21 3.06 37.47 -8.18
C ASP A 21 4.25 37.69 -7.24
N ALA A 22 4.07 38.43 -6.13
CA ALA A 22 5.11 38.63 -5.12
C ALA A 22 5.57 37.31 -4.49
N PHE A 23 4.62 36.43 -4.12
CA PHE A 23 4.93 35.11 -3.57
C PHE A 23 5.65 34.21 -4.59
N TYR A 24 5.24 34.26 -5.86
CA TYR A 24 5.95 33.59 -6.94
C TYR A 24 7.41 34.06 -7.04
N PHE A 25 7.64 35.38 -7.04
CA PHE A 25 8.98 35.95 -7.09
C PHE A 25 9.80 35.54 -5.87
N ALA A 26 9.23 35.57 -4.67
CA ALA A 26 9.90 35.12 -3.45
C ALA A 26 10.34 33.64 -3.55
N CYS A 27 9.46 32.76 -4.05
CA CYS A 27 9.80 31.35 -4.30
C CYS A 27 10.93 31.19 -5.32
N ARG A 28 10.96 32.04 -6.35
CA ARG A 28 11.99 32.02 -7.40
C ARG A 28 13.35 32.51 -6.90
N THR A 29 13.36 33.65 -6.22
CA THR A 29 14.59 34.33 -5.77
C THR A 29 15.18 33.70 -4.52
N GLY A 30 14.39 32.99 -3.72
CA GLY A 30 14.83 32.40 -2.46
C GLY A 30 14.53 33.25 -1.24
N ASP A 31 13.56 34.18 -1.31
CA ASP A 31 13.15 35.00 -0.16
C ASP A 31 12.34 34.16 0.83
N LEU A 32 13.06 33.44 1.68
CA LEU A 32 12.53 32.49 2.65
C LEU A 32 11.65 33.18 3.71
N ASP A 33 12.02 34.36 4.16
CA ASP A 33 11.32 35.09 5.22
C ASP A 33 9.94 35.57 4.74
N TYR A 34 9.88 36.07 3.51
CA TYR A 34 8.60 36.41 2.89
C TYR A 34 7.71 35.17 2.74
N VAL A 35 8.27 34.05 2.25
CA VAL A 35 7.51 32.79 2.11
C VAL A 35 6.96 32.33 3.46
N ARG A 36 7.78 32.27 4.52
CA ARG A 36 7.34 31.85 5.86
C ARG A 36 6.20 32.71 6.43
N ARG A 37 6.20 34.01 6.12
CA ARG A 37 5.17 34.94 6.61
C ARG A 37 3.84 34.82 5.86
N ILE A 38 3.88 34.58 4.55
CA ILE A 38 2.69 34.57 3.69
C ILE A 38 2.04 33.19 3.63
N LEU A 39 2.84 32.12 3.64
CA LEU A 39 2.38 30.74 3.47
C LEU A 39 1.21 30.34 4.41
N PRO A 40 1.19 30.72 5.72
CA PRO A 40 0.06 30.42 6.62
C PRO A 40 -1.25 31.14 6.29
N THR A 41 -1.21 32.19 5.46
CA THR A 41 -2.39 32.99 5.08
C THR A 41 -3.03 32.52 3.78
N MET A 42 -2.36 31.65 3.03
CA MET A 42 -2.83 31.16 1.74
C MET A 42 -3.76 29.96 1.93
N THR A 43 -4.82 29.89 1.13
CA THR A 43 -5.66 28.68 1.10
C THR A 43 -5.01 27.59 0.26
N TRP A 44 -5.36 26.33 0.51
CA TRP A 44 -4.92 25.19 -0.30
C TRP A 44 -5.11 25.39 -1.81
N GLN A 45 -6.26 25.95 -2.23
CA GLN A 45 -6.52 26.21 -3.66
C GLN A 45 -5.55 27.22 -4.24
N GLN A 46 -5.15 28.23 -3.47
CA GLN A 46 -4.21 29.27 -3.92
C GLN A 46 -2.80 28.72 -4.05
N LEU A 47 -2.35 27.89 -3.10
CA LEU A 47 -1.04 27.26 -3.13
C LEU A 47 -0.86 26.32 -4.33
N ASN A 48 -1.93 25.63 -4.71
CA ASN A 48 -1.92 24.62 -5.77
C ASN A 48 -2.39 25.13 -7.15
N GLN A 49 -2.60 26.44 -7.29
CA GLN A 49 -3.00 27.06 -8.54
C GLN A 49 -1.80 27.21 -9.51
N ILE A 50 -2.07 26.97 -10.79
CA ILE A 50 -1.13 27.29 -11.87
C ILE A 50 -1.09 28.82 -12.05
N GLN A 51 0.11 29.40 -11.97
CA GLN A 51 0.34 30.83 -12.13
C GLN A 51 0.33 31.23 -13.61
N HIS A 52 0.39 32.54 -13.88
CA HIS A 52 0.27 33.11 -15.23
C HIS A 52 1.33 32.61 -16.23
N ASN A 53 2.48 32.12 -15.75
CA ASN A 53 3.56 31.56 -16.55
C ASN A 53 3.42 30.04 -16.82
N GLY A 54 2.33 29.43 -16.35
CA GLY A 54 2.07 28.01 -16.53
C GLY A 54 2.61 27.09 -15.43
N SER A 55 3.33 27.61 -14.41
CA SER A 55 3.91 26.82 -13.32
C SER A 55 3.23 27.10 -11.97
N THR A 56 3.34 26.19 -11.00
CA THR A 56 2.95 26.47 -9.59
C THR A 56 4.12 27.03 -8.80
N TYR A 57 3.89 27.45 -7.54
CA TYR A 57 4.97 27.88 -6.64
C TYR A 57 6.00 26.78 -6.37
N LEU A 58 5.52 25.53 -6.24
CA LEU A 58 6.39 24.37 -6.03
C LEU A 58 7.29 24.09 -7.24
N HIS A 59 6.78 24.26 -8.47
CA HIS A 59 7.58 24.14 -9.69
C HIS A 59 8.72 25.14 -9.72
N VAL A 60 8.44 26.44 -9.53
CA VAL A 60 9.48 27.47 -9.63
C VAL A 60 10.54 27.31 -8.55
N ALA A 61 10.16 26.99 -7.31
CA ALA A 61 11.11 26.73 -6.23
C ALA A 61 11.99 25.51 -6.53
N SER A 62 11.41 24.47 -7.14
CA SER A 62 12.14 23.26 -7.53
C SER A 62 13.11 23.53 -8.67
N TYR A 63 12.66 24.25 -9.70
CA TYR A 63 13.46 24.67 -10.85
C TYR A 63 14.63 25.58 -10.51
N THR A 64 14.48 26.46 -9.51
CA THR A 64 15.57 27.34 -9.05
C THR A 64 16.40 26.75 -7.90
N GLY A 65 16.15 25.50 -7.51
CA GLY A 65 16.95 24.82 -6.49
C GLY A 65 16.76 25.37 -5.07
N ARG A 66 15.61 25.96 -4.74
CA ARG A 66 15.35 26.55 -3.40
C ARG A 66 14.90 25.47 -2.41
N THR A 67 15.82 24.60 -2.03
CA THR A 67 15.57 23.43 -1.17
C THR A 67 14.73 23.74 0.08
N GLU A 68 15.04 24.81 0.82
CA GLU A 68 14.28 25.19 2.01
C GLU A 68 12.84 25.61 1.70
N ILE A 69 12.63 26.37 0.62
CA ILE A 69 11.31 26.79 0.18
C ILE A 69 10.52 25.60 -0.34
N VAL A 70 11.15 24.70 -1.11
CA VAL A 70 10.51 23.45 -1.55
C VAL A 70 10.04 22.65 -0.32
N ARG A 71 10.88 22.51 0.70
CA ARG A 71 10.50 21.82 1.95
C ARG A 71 9.30 22.48 2.62
N LEU A 72 9.32 23.80 2.79
CA LEU A 72 8.19 24.54 3.39
C LEU A 72 6.89 24.38 2.58
N LEU A 73 6.97 24.51 1.26
CA LEU A 73 5.79 24.36 0.39
C LEU A 73 5.20 22.95 0.48
N LEU A 74 6.04 21.91 0.48
CA LEU A 74 5.61 20.51 0.67
C LEU A 74 4.98 20.28 2.05
N GLN A 75 5.53 20.89 3.11
CA GLN A 75 4.95 20.82 4.47
C GLN A 75 3.58 21.50 4.57
N HIS A 76 3.25 22.43 3.68
CA HIS A 76 1.97 23.15 3.65
C HIS A 76 1.00 22.61 2.58
N GLY A 77 1.12 21.33 2.20
CA GLY A 77 0.13 20.67 1.32
C GLY A 77 0.21 21.08 -0.16
N CYS A 78 1.39 21.52 -0.64
CA CYS A 78 1.59 21.67 -2.07
C CYS A 78 1.62 20.29 -2.76
N LEU A 79 0.81 20.14 -3.80
CA LEU A 79 0.66 18.91 -4.56
C LEU A 79 1.95 18.59 -5.34
N ARG A 80 2.65 17.53 -4.91
CA ARG A 80 3.86 16.97 -5.53
C ARG A 80 3.69 16.58 -7.01
N SER A 81 2.45 16.33 -7.43
CA SER A 81 2.12 15.75 -8.72
C SER A 81 1.31 16.66 -9.64
N LYS A 82 1.11 17.92 -9.23
CA LYS A 82 0.42 18.88 -10.07
C LYS A 82 1.23 19.12 -11.33
N LEU A 83 0.62 18.95 -12.50
CA LEU A 83 1.29 19.26 -13.77
C LEU A 83 1.24 20.76 -14.05
N ASN A 84 2.35 21.31 -14.53
CA ASN A 84 2.42 22.65 -15.13
C ASN A 84 1.83 22.64 -16.56
N SER A 85 1.79 23.80 -17.23
CA SER A 85 1.31 23.93 -18.61
C SER A 85 2.16 23.20 -19.65
N TYR A 86 3.36 22.75 -19.28
CA TYR A 86 4.24 21.93 -20.11
C TYR A 86 4.03 20.42 -19.89
N GLY A 87 3.14 20.03 -18.96
CA GLY A 87 2.89 18.63 -18.62
C GLY A 87 3.96 17.99 -17.74
N LEU A 88 4.79 18.81 -17.07
CA LEU A 88 5.84 18.38 -16.16
C LEU A 88 5.38 18.52 -14.70
N THR A 89 5.89 17.67 -13.82
CA THR A 89 5.74 17.80 -12.36
C THR A 89 6.85 18.67 -11.77
N PRO A 90 6.70 19.17 -10.52
CA PRO A 90 7.80 19.87 -9.83
C PRO A 90 9.05 19.00 -9.66
N TYR A 91 8.88 17.68 -9.53
CA TYR A 91 9.99 16.72 -9.49
C TYR A 91 10.77 16.68 -10.81
N ASP A 92 10.06 16.71 -11.95
CA ASP A 92 10.69 16.72 -13.28
C ASP A 92 11.48 18.01 -13.53
N GLU A 93 11.03 19.13 -12.94
CA GLU A 93 11.73 20.42 -13.02
C GLU A 93 12.80 20.62 -11.95
N ALA A 94 12.99 19.69 -11.01
CA ALA A 94 13.92 19.85 -9.90
C ALA A 94 15.38 20.01 -10.36
N LEU A 95 16.01 21.11 -9.94
CA LEU A 95 17.38 21.47 -10.35
C LEU A 95 18.47 20.54 -9.79
N THR A 96 18.29 20.09 -8.55
CA THR A 96 19.31 19.34 -7.81
C THR A 96 18.75 18.04 -7.26
N GLU A 97 19.63 17.06 -7.01
CA GLU A 97 19.25 15.80 -6.36
C GLU A 97 18.74 16.04 -4.92
N ASP A 98 19.25 17.06 -4.21
CA ASP A 98 18.73 17.43 -2.89
C ASP A 98 17.26 17.87 -2.95
N VAL A 99 16.86 18.61 -3.99
CA VAL A 99 15.46 18.98 -4.20
C VAL A 99 14.63 17.75 -4.56
N LYS A 100 15.12 16.88 -5.45
CA LYS A 100 14.45 15.62 -5.77
C LYS A 100 14.24 14.74 -4.54
N ALA A 101 15.22 14.71 -3.63
CA ALA A 101 15.14 13.97 -2.39
C ALA A 101 14.00 14.44 -1.47
N LEU A 102 13.58 15.70 -1.53
CA LEU A 102 12.43 16.20 -0.77
C LEU A 102 11.09 15.67 -1.27
N PHE A 103 11.02 15.23 -2.52
CA PHE A 103 9.85 14.56 -3.04
C PHE A 103 9.78 13.12 -2.57
N HIS A 104 10.91 12.54 -2.14
CA HIS A 104 10.95 11.20 -1.56
C HIS A 104 10.01 11.06 -0.36
N ARG A 105 9.31 9.93 -0.26
CA ARG A 105 8.48 9.67 0.90
C ARG A 105 9.34 9.71 2.16
N PRO A 106 8.93 10.50 3.17
CA PRO A 106 9.66 10.53 4.42
C PRO A 106 9.64 9.14 5.05
N ARG A 107 10.77 8.75 5.64
CA ARG A 107 10.84 7.54 6.46
C ARG A 107 10.09 7.83 7.76
N ASP A 108 9.17 6.95 8.13
CA ASP A 108 8.37 7.12 9.36
C ASP A 108 9.30 7.22 10.58
N GLU A 109 9.04 8.16 11.49
CA GLU A 109 9.74 8.32 12.78
C GLU A 109 9.60 7.05 13.65
N ARG A 110 8.56 6.25 13.40
CA ARG A 110 8.33 4.93 14.02
C ARG A 110 9.06 3.77 13.33
N GLY A 111 9.80 4.05 12.25
CA GLY A 111 10.58 3.06 11.49
C GLY A 111 9.78 2.16 10.54
N VAL A 112 8.47 2.37 10.37
CA VAL A 112 7.64 1.55 9.47
C VAL A 112 7.77 2.06 8.03
N CYS A 113 8.53 1.34 7.20
CA CYS A 113 8.67 1.66 5.78
C CYS A 113 7.61 0.93 4.96
N ARG A 114 6.80 1.65 4.16
CA ARG A 114 5.75 1.03 3.33
C ARG A 114 6.28 0.02 2.29
N PHE A 115 7.54 0.15 1.90
CA PHE A 115 8.21 -0.72 0.93
C PHE A 115 9.01 -1.85 1.58
N ILE A 116 8.98 -2.00 2.92
CA ILE A 116 9.71 -3.03 3.65
C ILE A 116 8.79 -3.68 4.69
N ASP A 117 8.72 -5.01 4.68
CA ASP A 117 8.07 -5.78 5.76
C ASP A 117 9.11 -6.47 6.66
N ASP A 118 8.65 -6.84 7.86
CA ASP A 118 9.38 -7.65 8.83
C ASP A 118 8.91 -9.09 8.79
N GLY A 119 9.82 -9.97 8.40
CA GLY A 119 9.59 -11.39 8.48
C GLY A 119 8.54 -11.92 7.52
N ILE A 120 8.41 -13.24 7.56
CA ILE A 120 7.65 -13.97 6.55
C ILE A 120 6.16 -14.09 6.92
N ASN A 121 5.87 -14.20 8.23
CA ASN A 121 4.53 -14.41 8.82
C ASN A 121 3.60 -13.20 8.70
N GLU A 122 4.17 -12.00 8.67
CA GLU A 122 3.43 -10.75 8.50
C GLU A 122 2.96 -10.59 7.05
N THR A 123 3.75 -11.11 6.11
CA THR A 123 3.64 -10.79 4.69
C THR A 123 2.88 -11.84 3.89
N PHE A 124 3.17 -13.13 4.10
CA PHE A 124 2.60 -14.21 3.29
C PHE A 124 1.98 -15.31 4.16
N GLN A 125 0.94 -15.95 3.61
CA GLN A 125 0.38 -17.21 4.06
C GLN A 125 0.73 -18.29 3.03
N LEU A 126 1.29 -19.40 3.47
CA LEU A 126 1.58 -20.54 2.60
C LEU A 126 0.28 -21.27 2.22
N THR A 127 0.11 -21.59 0.94
CA THR A 127 -1.01 -22.40 0.45
C THR A 127 -0.50 -23.50 -0.49
N SER A 128 -1.19 -24.65 -0.53
CA SER A 128 -0.85 -25.74 -1.44
C SER A 128 -1.70 -25.68 -2.71
N THR A 129 -1.12 -26.12 -3.83
CA THR A 129 -1.84 -26.34 -5.07
C THR A 129 -2.45 -27.75 -5.08
N PRO A 130 -3.63 -27.97 -5.70
CA PRO A 130 -4.29 -29.28 -5.74
C PRO A 130 -3.47 -30.38 -6.44
N VAL A 131 -2.41 -30.04 -7.19
CA VAL A 131 -1.51 -31.03 -7.79
C VAL A 131 -0.72 -31.79 -6.70
N ALA A 132 -0.51 -31.16 -5.53
CA ALA A 132 0.07 -31.84 -4.38
C ALA A 132 -0.90 -32.83 -3.70
N SER A 133 -2.20 -32.81 -4.01
CA SER A 133 -3.21 -33.53 -3.23
C SER A 133 -3.66 -34.89 -3.80
N LYS A 134 -3.13 -35.33 -4.95
CA LYS A 134 -3.60 -36.59 -5.57
C LYS A 134 -2.71 -37.81 -5.31
N ASP A 135 -1.43 -37.61 -5.03
CA ASP A 135 -0.51 -38.70 -4.66
C ASP A 135 0.09 -38.56 -3.25
N SER A 136 -0.21 -37.47 -2.54
CA SER A 136 0.31 -37.27 -1.19
C SER A 136 -0.72 -37.78 -0.18
N GLN A 137 -0.48 -38.98 0.36
CA GLN A 137 -0.53 -39.06 1.82
C GLN A 137 0.24 -37.85 2.32
N THR A 138 -0.36 -37.03 3.19
CA THR A 138 0.21 -35.84 3.82
C THR A 138 1.65 -36.12 4.24
N THR A 139 2.60 -35.92 3.32
CA THR A 139 4.00 -36.22 3.57
C THR A 139 4.47 -34.97 4.27
N ILE A 140 4.38 -35.05 5.58
CA ILE A 140 4.95 -34.09 6.51
C ILE A 140 6.36 -33.82 6.01
N ILE A 141 6.65 -32.54 5.74
CA ILE A 141 7.97 -32.06 5.34
C ILE A 141 8.97 -32.66 6.35
N THR A 142 9.81 -33.55 5.86
CA THR A 142 11.04 -34.06 6.49
C THR A 142 12.09 -33.76 5.43
N LEU A 143 12.91 -32.74 5.66
CA LEU A 143 13.99 -32.40 4.73
C LEU A 143 15.15 -33.34 5.07
N ASN A 144 15.34 -34.37 4.25
CA ASN A 144 16.56 -35.17 4.35
C ASN A 144 17.74 -34.31 3.87
N GLU A 145 18.71 -34.13 4.77
CA GLU A 145 20.04 -33.63 4.49
C GLU A 145 20.72 -34.52 3.45
N ASP A 146 20.94 -34.02 2.24
CA ASP A 146 21.98 -34.55 1.37
C ASP A 146 22.45 -33.46 0.37
N ASN A 147 23.58 -32.87 0.74
CA ASN A 147 24.64 -32.26 -0.06
C ASN A 147 24.32 -31.72 -1.47
N GLU A 148 24.37 -30.39 -1.61
CA GLU A 148 25.12 -29.70 -2.68
C GLU A 148 25.37 -28.23 -2.28
N GLU A 149 26.59 -27.76 -2.55
CA GLU A 149 27.24 -26.54 -2.04
C GLU A 149 26.35 -25.28 -2.04
N THR A 150 25.91 -24.87 -0.85
CA THR A 150 25.27 -23.57 -0.55
C THR A 150 25.77 -23.09 0.81
N PRO A 151 25.80 -21.77 1.09
CA PRO A 151 26.33 -21.24 2.35
C PRO A 151 25.57 -21.88 3.50
N GLU A 152 26.25 -22.28 4.58
CA GLU A 152 25.72 -22.97 5.77
C GLU A 152 24.48 -22.24 6.36
N LEU A 153 23.32 -22.46 5.75
CA LEU A 153 22.02 -21.93 6.10
C LEU A 153 21.20 -23.06 6.74
N ASP A 154 21.80 -23.69 7.75
CA ASP A 154 21.18 -24.68 8.63
C ASP A 154 19.95 -24.06 9.31
N GLY A 155 18.77 -24.29 8.73
CA GLY A 155 17.48 -23.87 9.26
C GLY A 155 16.66 -25.12 9.53
N SER A 156 16.41 -25.40 10.81
CA SER A 156 15.76 -26.64 11.24
C SER A 156 14.34 -26.80 10.69
N ASP A 157 14.01 -28.04 10.34
CA ASP A 157 12.71 -28.55 9.89
C ASP A 157 11.50 -28.14 10.76
N ASP A 158 11.73 -27.72 12.00
CA ASP A 158 10.69 -27.39 12.98
C ASP A 158 9.98 -26.04 12.74
N PHE A 159 10.63 -25.05 12.12
CA PHE A 159 10.01 -23.74 11.87
C PHE A 159 8.90 -23.82 10.81
N ILE A 160 9.15 -24.55 9.73
CA ILE A 160 8.16 -24.79 8.67
C ILE A 160 6.98 -25.59 9.26
N ARG A 161 7.26 -26.57 10.13
CA ARG A 161 6.24 -27.44 10.75
C ARG A 161 5.31 -26.73 11.74
N ASN A 162 5.83 -25.88 12.62
CA ASN A 162 5.07 -25.45 13.80
C ASN A 162 4.48 -24.03 13.69
N GLU A 163 5.10 -23.09 12.98
CA GLU A 163 4.56 -21.71 12.87
C GLU A 163 3.84 -21.46 11.54
N TRP A 164 4.30 -22.07 10.44
CA TRP A 164 3.77 -21.83 9.09
C TRP A 164 2.61 -22.74 8.70
N ILE A 165 2.69 -24.02 9.07
CA ILE A 165 1.64 -25.01 8.78
C ILE A 165 0.43 -24.88 9.74
N GLU A 166 0.56 -24.32 10.94
CA GLU A 166 -0.64 -23.98 11.74
C GLU A 166 -1.48 -22.88 11.05
N SER A 167 -0.83 -21.93 10.38
CA SER A 167 -1.51 -20.95 9.50
C SER A 167 -2.10 -21.59 8.23
N PHE A 168 -1.65 -22.77 7.81
CA PHE A 168 -2.16 -23.54 6.66
C PHE A 168 -3.55 -24.13 6.93
N ASN A 169 -3.86 -24.52 8.17
CA ASN A 169 -5.18 -25.04 8.54
C ASN A 169 -6.22 -23.93 8.77
N ASN A 170 -5.79 -22.69 8.98
CA ASN A 170 -6.65 -21.50 8.99
C ASN A 170 -6.78 -20.91 7.58
N PHE A 171 -7.15 -21.76 6.60
CA PHE A 171 -7.61 -21.27 5.30
C PHE A 171 -8.95 -20.57 5.51
N ASP A 172 -8.89 -19.29 5.88
CA ASP A 172 -10.07 -18.57 6.31
C ASP A 172 -11.06 -18.45 5.14
N LYS A 173 -12.34 -18.60 5.48
CA LYS A 173 -13.51 -18.49 4.62
C LYS A 173 -13.46 -17.21 3.74
N HIS A 174 -12.83 -16.16 4.26
CA HIS A 174 -12.57 -14.90 3.57
C HIS A 174 -11.61 -15.00 2.37
N SER A 175 -10.53 -15.79 2.48
CA SER A 175 -9.53 -15.99 1.42
C SER A 175 -10.12 -16.74 0.23
N ALA A 176 -10.84 -17.83 0.50
CA ALA A 176 -11.56 -18.62 -0.52
C ALA A 176 -12.55 -17.75 -1.30
N LEU A 177 -13.26 -16.88 -0.58
CA LEU A 177 -14.26 -15.99 -1.13
C LEU A 177 -13.65 -14.91 -2.04
N VAL A 178 -12.62 -14.19 -1.57
CA VAL A 178 -12.01 -13.12 -2.37
C VAL A 178 -11.41 -13.68 -3.66
N LEU A 179 -10.69 -14.81 -3.57
CA LEU A 179 -10.16 -15.54 -4.73
C LEU A 179 -11.25 -15.98 -5.72
N SER A 180 -12.41 -16.43 -5.22
CA SER A 180 -13.55 -16.82 -6.06
C SER A 180 -14.16 -15.63 -6.83
N THR A 181 -14.07 -14.43 -6.26
CA THR A 181 -14.67 -13.21 -6.81
C THR A 181 -13.76 -12.51 -7.82
N THR A 182 -12.43 -12.61 -7.66
CA THR A 182 -11.45 -12.18 -8.68
C THR A 182 -11.60 -12.95 -9.99
N LEU A 183 -12.01 -14.22 -9.87
CA LEU A 183 -12.28 -15.12 -10.99
C LEU A 183 -13.65 -14.87 -11.65
N ARG A 184 -14.66 -14.36 -10.91
CA ARG A 184 -16.01 -14.08 -11.44
C ARG A 184 -16.63 -12.83 -10.79
N SER A 185 -16.58 -11.69 -11.48
CA SER A 185 -17.15 -10.41 -11.03
C SER A 185 -18.62 -10.47 -10.61
N ASN A 186 -19.40 -11.36 -11.24
CA ASN A 186 -20.84 -11.50 -10.98
C ASN A 186 -21.14 -12.37 -9.74
N LEU A 187 -20.16 -13.14 -9.24
CA LEU A 187 -20.34 -14.03 -8.09
C LEU A 187 -20.42 -13.24 -6.78
N PHE A 188 -19.61 -12.18 -6.63
CA PHE A 188 -19.67 -11.27 -5.47
C PHE A 188 -21.06 -10.62 -5.34
N HIS A 189 -21.61 -10.12 -6.44
CA HIS A 189 -22.94 -9.51 -6.44
C HIS A 189 -24.06 -10.49 -6.08
N ARG A 190 -23.94 -11.76 -6.51
CA ARG A 190 -24.91 -12.83 -6.18
C ARG A 190 -24.82 -13.28 -4.72
N LEU A 191 -23.60 -13.45 -4.19
CA LEU A 191 -23.39 -13.96 -2.84
C LEU A 191 -23.67 -12.90 -1.76
N PHE A 192 -23.31 -11.64 -2.03
CA PHE A 192 -23.34 -10.63 -0.97
C PHE A 192 -24.55 -9.72 -0.96
N GLY A 193 -25.29 -9.56 -2.07
CA GLY A 193 -26.58 -8.83 -2.11
C GLY A 193 -26.61 -7.46 -1.40
N LEU A 194 -25.46 -6.89 -1.03
CA LEU A 194 -25.38 -5.78 -0.09
C LEU A 194 -25.87 -4.54 -0.81
N LYS A 195 -26.97 -3.98 -0.30
CA LYS A 195 -27.51 -2.71 -0.77
C LYS A 195 -26.38 -1.69 -0.75
N ARG A 196 -26.28 -0.90 -1.83
CA ARG A 196 -25.24 0.12 -2.02
C ARG A 196 -25.07 1.04 -0.79
N LEU A 197 -26.17 1.34 -0.11
CA LEU A 197 -26.19 2.15 1.11
C LEU A 197 -25.41 1.51 2.28
N ALA A 198 -25.63 0.22 2.57
CA ALA A 198 -24.93 -0.49 3.65
C ALA A 198 -23.40 -0.52 3.43
N LEU A 199 -22.99 -0.61 2.17
CA LEU A 199 -21.59 -0.60 1.78
C LEU A 199 -20.91 0.76 2.02
N HIS A 200 -21.61 1.85 1.70
CA HIS A 200 -21.11 3.19 1.97
C HIS A 200 -20.99 3.44 3.47
N THR A 201 -21.96 2.98 4.27
CA THR A 201 -21.91 3.06 5.74
C THR A 201 -20.72 2.29 6.31
N LEU A 202 -20.47 1.06 5.83
CA LEU A 202 -19.32 0.27 6.26
C LEU A 202 -18.00 0.98 5.92
N MET A 203 -17.88 1.55 4.72
CA MET A 203 -16.67 2.25 4.34
C MET A 203 -16.46 3.53 5.15
N ASP A 204 -17.52 4.32 5.34
CA ASP A 204 -17.46 5.54 6.16
C ASP A 204 -17.04 5.18 7.60
N TYR A 205 -17.46 4.02 8.11
CA TYR A 205 -17.00 3.47 9.39
C TYR A 205 -15.51 3.08 9.39
N VAL A 206 -15.06 2.28 8.42
CA VAL A 206 -13.64 1.87 8.31
C VAL A 206 -12.73 3.09 8.25
N ILE A 207 -13.08 4.09 7.45
CA ILE A 207 -12.34 5.35 7.35
C ILE A 207 -12.30 6.06 8.71
N SER A 208 -13.45 6.19 9.38
CA SER A 208 -13.52 6.87 10.68
C SER A 208 -12.72 6.18 11.79
N MET A 209 -12.56 4.85 11.71
CA MET A 209 -11.78 4.07 12.67
C MET A 209 -10.28 4.02 12.36
N SER A 210 -9.90 4.43 11.15
CA SER A 210 -8.53 4.31 10.65
C SER A 210 -7.77 5.64 10.61
N LEU A 211 -8.46 6.77 10.81
CA LEU A 211 -7.89 8.12 10.82
C LEU A 211 -7.88 8.72 12.22
N THR A 212 -6.79 9.41 12.56
CA THR A 212 -6.64 10.16 13.82
C THR A 212 -7.12 11.61 13.67
N GLU A 213 -7.26 12.33 14.77
CA GLU A 213 -7.59 13.76 14.75
C GLU A 213 -6.56 14.59 13.97
N ARG A 214 -5.26 14.27 14.12
CA ARG A 214 -4.18 14.91 13.35
C ARG A 214 -4.31 14.65 11.84
N ASP A 215 -4.69 13.44 11.45
CA ASP A 215 -4.95 13.14 10.03
C ASP A 215 -6.13 13.98 9.50
N LEU A 216 -7.14 14.22 10.35
CA LEU A 216 -8.30 15.03 9.98
C LEU A 216 -8.00 16.53 9.94
N GLU A 217 -6.93 17.02 10.57
CA GLU A 217 -6.46 18.41 10.44
C GLU A 217 -5.76 18.67 9.09
N ASN A 218 -5.29 17.62 8.41
CA ASN A 218 -4.61 17.73 7.13
C ASN A 218 -5.61 18.05 5.99
N GLU A 219 -5.43 19.19 5.34
CA GLU A 219 -6.33 19.68 4.28
C GLU A 219 -6.38 18.77 3.04
N ASP A 220 -5.28 18.10 2.67
CA ASP A 220 -5.25 17.13 1.56
C ASP A 220 -6.13 15.91 1.88
N ILE A 221 -6.01 15.39 3.10
CA ILE A 221 -6.82 14.26 3.57
C ILE A 221 -8.30 14.63 3.58
N GLN A 222 -8.65 15.82 4.12
CA GLN A 222 -10.03 16.31 4.09
C GLN A 222 -10.57 16.43 2.66
N TYR A 223 -9.77 16.95 1.73
CA TYR A 223 -10.14 17.07 0.32
C TYR A 223 -10.43 15.70 -0.30
N LEU A 224 -9.56 14.71 -0.10
CA LEU A 224 -9.73 13.35 -0.63
C LEU A 224 -10.97 12.68 -0.05
N LEU A 225 -11.20 12.82 1.26
CA LEU A 225 -12.38 12.30 1.93
C LEU A 225 -13.66 12.93 1.39
N GLN A 226 -13.68 14.24 1.17
CA GLN A 226 -14.83 14.92 0.60
C GLN A 226 -15.10 14.46 -0.84
N LYS A 227 -14.06 14.35 -1.67
CA LYS A 227 -14.18 13.81 -3.03
C LYS A 227 -14.68 12.38 -3.05
N TYR A 228 -14.22 11.55 -2.13
CA TYR A 228 -14.74 10.20 -1.94
C TYR A 228 -16.23 10.23 -1.54
N LYS A 229 -16.62 11.00 -0.52
CA LYS A 229 -18.01 11.09 -0.05
C LYS A 229 -18.98 11.50 -1.16
N THR A 230 -18.58 12.47 -2.00
CA THR A 230 -19.41 12.95 -3.11
C THR A 230 -19.45 11.98 -4.29
N SER A 231 -18.31 11.44 -4.73
CA SER A 231 -18.24 10.66 -5.98
C SER A 231 -18.36 9.15 -5.78
N ARG A 232 -18.05 8.66 -4.57
CA ARG A 232 -17.94 7.25 -4.19
C ARG A 232 -17.00 6.43 -5.10
N LYS A 233 -16.05 7.08 -5.78
CA LYS A 233 -15.02 6.43 -6.59
C LYS A 233 -13.91 5.89 -5.70
N ILE A 234 -13.52 4.63 -5.92
CA ILE A 234 -12.51 3.94 -5.08
C ILE A 234 -11.11 4.54 -5.23
N THR A 235 -10.85 5.23 -6.35
CA THR A 235 -9.58 5.92 -6.63
C THR A 235 -9.21 6.94 -5.56
N TRP A 236 -10.19 7.64 -4.97
CA TRP A 236 -9.94 8.61 -3.90
C TRP A 236 -9.46 7.96 -2.61
N LEU A 237 -9.93 6.74 -2.32
CA LEU A 237 -9.46 5.98 -1.15
C LEU A 237 -8.10 5.35 -1.39
N LEU A 238 -7.79 4.94 -2.63
CA LEU A 238 -6.42 4.56 -2.98
C LEU A 238 -5.47 5.76 -2.85
N SER A 239 -5.89 6.95 -3.27
CA SER A 239 -5.10 8.15 -3.02
C SER A 239 -4.90 8.43 -1.54
N LEU A 240 -5.94 8.31 -0.72
CA LEU A 240 -5.83 8.43 0.73
C LEU A 240 -4.86 7.40 1.33
N TYR A 241 -4.91 6.15 0.87
CA TYR A 241 -3.94 5.12 1.24
C TYR A 241 -2.51 5.54 0.94
N THR A 242 -2.28 6.23 -0.18
CA THR A 242 -0.91 6.65 -0.53
C THR A 242 -0.38 7.77 0.35
N HIS A 243 -1.25 8.56 0.98
CA HIS A 243 -0.83 9.68 1.82
C HIS A 243 -0.16 9.20 3.11
N GLN A 244 0.72 10.05 3.66
CA GLN A 244 1.31 9.83 4.98
C GLN A 244 0.25 10.06 6.07
N SER A 245 -0.55 9.03 6.35
CA SER A 245 -1.63 9.07 7.32
C SER A 245 -1.75 7.75 8.09
N SER A 246 -2.41 7.78 9.24
CA SER A 246 -2.68 6.56 10.03
C SER A 246 -3.55 5.55 9.28
N PHE A 247 -4.23 5.98 8.21
CA PHE A 247 -5.05 5.12 7.35
C PHE A 247 -4.22 3.98 6.76
N TYR A 248 -2.98 4.24 6.35
CA TYR A 248 -2.08 3.21 5.83
C TYR A 248 -1.77 2.15 6.89
N SER A 249 -1.33 2.57 8.08
CA SER A 249 -0.95 1.66 9.16
C SER A 249 -2.12 0.82 9.65
N ALA A 250 -3.32 1.41 9.69
CA ALA A 250 -4.55 0.68 10.00
C ALA A 250 -4.88 -0.42 8.99
N LEU A 251 -4.43 -0.30 7.74
CA LEU A 251 -4.67 -1.30 6.68
C LEU A 251 -3.60 -2.40 6.62
N ARG A 252 -2.58 -2.36 7.47
CA ARG A 252 -1.69 -3.51 7.73
C ARG A 252 -2.22 -4.45 8.82
N ASP A 253 -3.19 -4.00 9.61
CA ASP A 253 -3.85 -4.82 10.63
C ASP A 253 -4.92 -5.72 9.98
N ASP A 254 -4.71 -7.04 10.04
CA ASP A 254 -5.57 -8.07 9.43
C ASP A 254 -7.07 -7.87 9.78
N SER A 255 -7.38 -7.38 10.98
CA SER A 255 -8.77 -7.18 11.42
C SER A 255 -9.50 -6.06 10.64
N LYS A 256 -8.78 -4.99 10.27
CA LYS A 256 -9.32 -3.80 9.59
C LYS A 256 -9.13 -3.87 8.07
N CYS A 257 -8.07 -4.55 7.63
CA CYS A 257 -7.72 -4.77 6.23
C CYS A 257 -8.82 -5.50 5.46
N SER A 258 -9.52 -6.44 6.11
CA SER A 258 -10.55 -7.28 5.49
C SER A 258 -11.68 -6.48 4.82
N ALA A 259 -12.24 -5.48 5.51
CA ALA A 259 -13.35 -4.68 5.00
C ALA A 259 -12.93 -3.81 3.81
N PHE A 260 -11.78 -3.13 3.90
CA PHE A 260 -11.23 -2.32 2.81
C PHE A 260 -10.90 -3.18 1.59
N THR A 261 -10.31 -4.35 1.82
CA THR A 261 -10.00 -5.34 0.78
C THR A 261 -11.26 -5.78 0.05
N MET A 262 -12.31 -6.21 0.76
CA MET A 262 -13.58 -6.60 0.13
C MET A 262 -14.18 -5.48 -0.73
N LEU A 263 -14.08 -4.23 -0.25
CA LEU A 263 -14.60 -3.07 -0.95
C LEU A 263 -13.81 -2.73 -2.21
N LEU A 264 -12.48 -2.84 -2.16
CA LEU A 264 -11.61 -2.72 -3.32
C LEU A 264 -11.94 -3.80 -4.36
N TYR A 265 -11.97 -5.08 -3.95
CA TYR A 265 -12.29 -6.21 -4.82
C TYR A 265 -13.65 -6.06 -5.51
N ARG A 266 -14.67 -5.56 -4.79
CA ARG A 266 -15.98 -5.25 -5.38
C ARG A 266 -15.92 -4.15 -6.45
N ASN A 267 -15.05 -3.16 -6.27
CA ASN A 267 -14.94 -1.99 -7.15
C ASN A 267 -13.76 -2.08 -8.14
N LEU A 268 -13.11 -3.24 -8.27
CA LEU A 268 -11.96 -3.44 -9.18
C LEU A 268 -12.25 -3.05 -10.63
N SER A 269 -13.50 -3.13 -11.08
CA SER A 269 -13.90 -2.69 -12.42
C SER A 269 -13.57 -1.21 -12.68
N GLN A 270 -13.61 -0.35 -11.64
CA GLN A 270 -13.23 1.05 -11.73
C GLN A 270 -11.71 1.23 -11.96
N LEU A 271 -10.91 0.21 -11.63
CA LEU A 271 -9.45 0.22 -11.68
C LEU A 271 -8.90 -0.60 -12.86
N ARG A 272 -9.74 -1.04 -13.80
CA ARG A 272 -9.31 -1.83 -14.95
C ARG A 272 -8.16 -1.21 -15.77
N PRO A 273 -8.14 0.12 -16.03
CA PRO A 273 -7.01 0.75 -16.74
C PRO A 273 -5.70 0.74 -15.94
N ARG A 274 -5.75 0.39 -14.66
CA ARG A 274 -4.66 0.42 -13.70
C ARG A 274 -4.15 -0.98 -13.36
N PHE A 275 -4.70 -2.04 -13.95
CA PHE A 275 -4.20 -3.39 -13.72
C PHE A 275 -2.78 -3.54 -14.26
N TYR A 276 -1.90 -4.11 -13.45
CA TYR A 276 -0.48 -4.10 -13.73
C TYR A 276 -0.01 -5.35 -14.46
N LYS A 277 0.97 -5.16 -15.35
CA LYS A 277 1.76 -6.21 -16.01
C LYS A 277 3.21 -5.74 -16.03
N GLY A 278 4.14 -6.62 -15.68
CA GLY A 278 5.56 -6.31 -15.61
C GLY A 278 6.18 -6.70 -14.27
N GLN A 279 7.35 -6.13 -14.00
CA GLN A 279 8.12 -6.42 -12.80
C GLN A 279 7.96 -5.31 -11.78
N THR A 280 8.00 -5.65 -10.50
CA THR A 280 8.01 -4.65 -9.43
C THR A 280 8.82 -5.18 -8.25
N TYR A 281 9.35 -4.28 -7.44
CA TYR A 281 10.39 -4.54 -6.47
C TYR A 281 10.02 -3.98 -5.10
N ARG A 282 10.38 -4.68 -4.04
CA ARG A 282 10.26 -4.18 -2.67
C ARG A 282 11.32 -4.80 -1.77
N GLY A 283 11.51 -4.22 -0.60
CA GLY A 283 12.37 -4.78 0.44
C GLY A 283 11.62 -5.70 1.39
N MET A 284 12.40 -6.54 2.04
CA MET A 284 11.96 -7.38 3.15
C MET A 284 13.14 -7.61 4.10
N ARG A 285 12.87 -7.59 5.40
CA ARG A 285 13.83 -7.93 6.44
C ARG A 285 13.56 -9.33 6.90
N LEU A 286 14.55 -10.20 6.79
CA LEU A 286 14.42 -11.61 7.17
C LEU A 286 15.52 -12.02 8.12
N THR A 287 15.18 -12.83 9.10
CA THR A 287 16.16 -13.60 9.86
C THR A 287 16.79 -14.68 8.98
N LYS A 288 17.91 -15.26 9.44
CA LYS A 288 18.54 -16.43 8.79
C LYS A 288 17.52 -17.56 8.58
N LYS A 289 16.71 -17.84 9.61
CA LYS A 289 15.71 -18.91 9.62
C LYS A 289 14.64 -18.70 8.55
N GLU A 290 14.12 -17.49 8.45
CA GLU A 290 13.08 -17.17 7.46
C GLU A 290 13.62 -17.21 6.03
N LEU A 291 14.87 -16.75 5.82
CA LEU A 291 15.53 -16.85 4.52
C LEU A 291 15.72 -18.33 4.11
N SER A 292 16.14 -19.19 5.04
CA SER A 292 16.22 -20.64 4.81
C SER A 292 14.86 -21.27 4.48
N ALA A 293 13.76 -20.78 5.08
CA ALA A 293 12.41 -21.24 4.77
C ALA A 293 12.02 -20.92 3.31
N TYR A 294 12.29 -19.70 2.82
CA TYR A 294 12.11 -19.37 1.40
C TYR A 294 12.96 -20.25 0.49
N TRP A 295 14.22 -20.49 0.87
CA TRP A 295 15.14 -21.33 0.09
C TRP A 295 14.60 -22.75 -0.04
N SER A 296 14.12 -23.32 1.07
CA SER A 296 13.50 -24.65 1.09
C SER A 296 12.25 -24.69 0.21
N LEU A 297 11.36 -23.70 0.33
CA LEU A 297 10.15 -23.62 -0.50
C LEU A 297 10.46 -23.47 -1.99
N SER A 298 11.57 -22.81 -2.36
CA SER A 298 11.99 -22.67 -3.77
C SER A 298 12.35 -24.01 -4.42
N LYS A 299 12.79 -25.00 -3.63
CA LYS A 299 13.15 -26.33 -4.11
C LYS A 299 11.94 -27.26 -4.27
N HIS A 300 10.82 -26.95 -3.62
CA HIS A 300 9.62 -27.79 -3.63
C HIS A 300 8.52 -27.25 -4.54
N ARG A 301 8.03 -28.10 -5.43
CA ARG A 301 6.87 -27.77 -6.27
C ARG A 301 5.57 -27.98 -5.51
N GLY A 302 4.56 -27.21 -5.90
CA GLY A 302 3.18 -27.40 -5.43
C GLY A 302 2.77 -26.49 -4.28
N PHE A 303 3.64 -25.60 -3.81
CA PHE A 303 3.32 -24.54 -2.86
C PHE A 303 3.17 -23.19 -3.57
N ALA A 304 2.35 -22.33 -2.99
CA ALA A 304 2.19 -20.94 -3.39
C ALA A 304 2.18 -20.04 -2.15
N LEU A 305 2.74 -18.85 -2.29
CA LEU A 305 2.69 -17.78 -1.29
C LEU A 305 1.48 -16.90 -1.59
N MET A 306 0.58 -16.77 -0.63
CA MET A 306 -0.57 -15.88 -0.70
C MET A 306 -0.29 -14.63 0.11
N ASN A 307 -0.37 -13.47 -0.52
CA ASN A 307 -0.19 -12.21 0.18
C ASN A 307 -1.32 -11.97 1.23
N LYS A 308 -0.97 -11.62 2.47
CA LYS A 308 -1.95 -11.36 3.55
C LYS A 308 -2.43 -9.91 3.59
N VAL A 309 -1.50 -8.98 3.39
CA VAL A 309 -1.70 -7.55 3.59
C VAL A 309 -1.49 -6.77 2.29
N PHE A 310 -1.77 -5.47 2.27
CA PHE A 310 -1.41 -4.64 1.12
C PHE A 310 0.11 -4.48 1.06
N GLN A 311 0.72 -4.84 -0.07
CA GLN A 311 2.15 -4.69 -0.27
C GLN A 311 2.39 -3.58 -1.29
N SER A 312 3.14 -2.56 -0.90
CA SER A 312 3.62 -1.56 -1.85
C SER A 312 4.95 -2.01 -2.43
N SER A 313 5.07 -1.83 -3.74
CA SER A 313 6.25 -2.19 -4.52
C SER A 313 6.49 -1.10 -5.57
N SER A 314 7.70 -0.99 -6.08
CA SER A 314 8.07 -0.01 -7.10
C SER A 314 8.44 -0.71 -8.40
N LYS A 315 8.02 -0.14 -9.54
CA LYS A 315 8.52 -0.58 -10.86
C LYS A 315 10.03 -0.37 -11.02
N CYS A 316 10.61 0.52 -10.21
CA CYS A 316 12.00 0.93 -10.27
C CYS A 316 12.78 0.24 -9.15
N GLN A 317 13.73 -0.64 -9.50
CA GLN A 317 14.52 -1.39 -8.52
C GLN A 317 15.33 -0.47 -7.61
N ASN A 318 15.98 0.56 -8.15
CA ASN A 318 16.73 1.56 -7.40
C ASN A 318 15.88 2.32 -6.36
N VAL A 319 14.60 2.57 -6.67
CA VAL A 319 13.66 3.19 -5.72
C VAL A 319 13.37 2.21 -4.59
N ALA A 320 13.10 0.94 -4.89
CA ALA A 320 12.89 -0.09 -3.88
C ALA A 320 14.12 -0.28 -2.97
N GLU A 321 15.31 -0.34 -3.55
CA GLU A 321 16.59 -0.45 -2.84
C GLU A 321 16.90 0.81 -2.02
N GLY A 322 16.46 1.99 -2.47
CA GLY A 322 16.58 3.24 -1.71
C GLY A 322 15.87 3.19 -0.35
N PHE A 323 14.94 2.26 -0.14
CA PHE A 323 14.33 2.02 1.16
C PHE A 323 15.16 1.11 2.07
N PHE A 324 16.14 0.37 1.57
CA PHE A 324 16.85 -0.68 2.32
C PHE A 324 17.76 -0.17 3.43
N ASN A 325 18.08 1.12 3.47
CA ASN A 325 18.92 1.66 4.54
C ASN A 325 18.13 1.74 5.85
N PRO A 326 18.48 1.00 6.90
CA PRO A 326 17.83 1.13 8.20
C PRO A 326 18.25 2.44 8.90
N PRO A 327 17.38 3.06 9.72
CA PRO A 327 17.87 3.75 10.92
C PRO A 327 18.50 2.70 11.83
N ASP A 328 19.71 2.98 12.33
CA ASP A 328 20.55 2.15 13.21
C ASP A 328 19.81 1.01 13.91
N VAL A 329 19.91 -0.22 13.38
CA VAL A 329 19.45 -1.41 14.11
C VAL A 329 20.34 -1.52 15.34
N PRO A 330 19.79 -1.54 16.57
CA PRO A 330 20.60 -1.69 17.77
C PRO A 330 21.44 -2.95 17.65
N SER A 331 22.75 -2.81 17.87
CA SER A 331 23.76 -3.89 17.84
C SER A 331 23.57 -4.98 18.90
N ASP A 332 22.40 -5.04 19.53
CA ASP A 332 22.10 -5.80 20.75
C ASP A 332 21.14 -6.98 20.50
N SER A 333 20.71 -7.21 19.26
CA SER A 333 20.02 -8.45 18.87
C SER A 333 21.01 -9.47 18.29
N ASP A 334 21.18 -10.61 18.95
CA ASP A 334 22.03 -11.72 18.49
C ASP A 334 21.60 -12.31 17.12
N GLU A 335 20.37 -12.04 16.67
CA GLU A 335 19.83 -12.59 15.44
C GLU A 335 20.12 -11.68 14.24
N ARG A 336 20.92 -12.20 13.30
CA ARG A 336 21.32 -11.49 12.08
C ARG A 336 20.13 -11.29 11.14
N ILE A 337 19.82 -10.02 10.83
CA ILE A 337 18.80 -9.62 9.86
C ILE A 337 19.43 -9.42 8.48
N TYR A 338 18.83 -10.02 7.46
CA TYR A 338 19.20 -9.91 6.06
C TYR A 338 18.25 -8.95 5.33
N MET A 339 18.81 -8.07 4.49
CA MET A 339 18.04 -7.23 3.58
C MET A 339 17.80 -8.01 2.29
N VAL A 340 16.53 -8.19 1.95
CA VAL A 340 16.11 -9.01 0.82
C VAL A 340 15.30 -8.19 -0.17
N LEU A 341 15.72 -8.21 -1.43
CA LEU A 341 14.96 -7.66 -2.55
C LEU A 341 13.98 -8.68 -3.09
N ILE A 342 12.70 -8.40 -2.97
CA ILE A 342 11.64 -9.20 -3.57
C ILE A 342 11.30 -8.61 -4.93
N GLN A 343 11.46 -9.41 -5.98
CA GLN A 343 11.01 -9.11 -7.33
C GLN A 343 9.71 -9.89 -7.59
N TYR A 344 8.64 -9.18 -7.92
CA TYR A 344 7.39 -9.79 -8.37
C TYR A 344 7.28 -9.74 -9.88
N ASP A 345 7.04 -10.89 -10.51
CA ASP A 345 6.87 -11.02 -11.96
C ASP A 345 5.40 -11.27 -12.32
N PHE A 346 4.75 -10.25 -12.89
CA PHE A 346 3.41 -10.33 -13.45
C PHE A 346 3.50 -10.50 -14.98
N LEU A 347 3.64 -11.75 -15.44
CA LEU A 347 3.77 -12.07 -16.88
C LEU A 347 2.53 -11.73 -17.71
N GLU A 348 1.37 -11.75 -17.06
CA GLU A 348 0.08 -11.32 -17.61
C GLU A 348 -0.49 -10.18 -16.78
N THR A 349 -1.46 -9.45 -17.34
CA THR A 349 -2.16 -8.39 -16.61
C THR A 349 -2.86 -8.95 -15.38
N CYS A 350 -2.40 -8.54 -14.20
CA CYS A 350 -2.91 -8.96 -12.92
C CYS A 350 -3.92 -7.96 -12.36
N LYS A 351 -5.11 -8.44 -11.99
CA LYS A 351 -6.19 -7.60 -11.43
C LYS A 351 -5.95 -7.22 -9.98
N SER A 352 -5.13 -7.99 -9.26
CA SER A 352 -4.76 -7.75 -7.86
C SER A 352 -3.40 -7.08 -7.72
N ALA A 353 -2.84 -6.56 -8.81
CA ALA A 353 -1.74 -5.61 -8.80
C ALA A 353 -2.20 -4.32 -9.48
N ILE A 354 -2.22 -3.22 -8.74
CA ILE A 354 -2.77 -1.94 -9.19
C ILE A 354 -1.65 -0.91 -9.32
N ASP A 355 -1.51 -0.34 -10.51
CA ASP A 355 -0.56 0.70 -10.84
C ASP A 355 -1.03 2.07 -10.30
N LEU A 356 -0.33 2.58 -9.31
CA LEU A 356 -0.63 3.86 -8.66
C LEU A 356 0.14 5.04 -9.28
N ALA A 357 1.04 4.78 -10.23
CA ALA A 357 1.84 5.81 -10.87
C ALA A 357 0.96 6.86 -11.58
N PRO A 358 1.44 8.10 -11.72
CA PRO A 358 0.71 9.14 -12.43
C PRO A 358 0.36 8.72 -13.86
N THR A 359 -0.86 9.03 -14.28
CA THR A 359 -1.31 8.94 -15.67
C THR A 359 -1.74 10.32 -16.13
N LYS A 360 -1.95 10.51 -17.44
CA LYS A 360 -2.43 11.79 -18.00
C LYS A 360 -3.72 12.29 -17.32
N ASP A 361 -4.62 11.37 -16.97
CA ASP A 361 -5.97 11.71 -16.48
C ASP A 361 -6.09 11.69 -14.96
N THR A 362 -5.26 10.91 -14.28
CA THR A 362 -5.37 10.68 -12.84
C THR A 362 -4.00 10.41 -12.22
N ASN A 363 -3.76 11.01 -11.07
CA ASN A 363 -2.67 10.57 -10.20
C ASN A 363 -3.24 9.96 -8.93
N LEU A 364 -2.84 8.73 -8.64
CA LEU A 364 -3.30 8.03 -7.44
C LEU A 364 -2.30 8.18 -6.29
N SER A 365 -0.99 8.19 -6.56
CA SER A 365 0.02 8.29 -5.51
C SER A 365 0.45 9.73 -5.22
N GLU A 366 0.48 10.12 -3.95
CA GLU A 366 1.14 11.36 -3.50
C GLU A 366 2.61 11.41 -3.97
N TYR A 367 3.25 10.24 -4.06
CA TYR A 367 4.67 10.05 -4.38
C TYR A 367 4.84 9.44 -5.78
N GLY A 368 4.36 10.16 -6.80
CA GLY A 368 4.21 9.62 -8.15
C GLY A 368 5.49 9.07 -8.80
N TYR A 369 6.66 9.67 -8.51
CA TYR A 369 7.96 9.22 -9.06
C TYR A 369 8.40 7.86 -8.50
N GLU A 370 7.82 7.39 -7.39
CA GLU A 370 8.12 6.05 -6.83
C GLU A 370 7.60 4.94 -7.74
N ALA A 371 6.79 5.28 -8.76
CA ALA A 371 6.19 4.34 -9.69
C ALA A 371 5.52 3.16 -8.94
N GLU A 372 4.78 3.49 -7.88
CA GLU A 372 4.23 2.52 -6.95
C GLU A 372 3.20 1.59 -7.63
N VAL A 373 3.32 0.30 -7.36
CA VAL A 373 2.35 -0.74 -7.65
C VAL A 373 1.94 -1.37 -6.33
N ILE A 374 0.65 -1.32 -6.02
CA ILE A 374 0.09 -1.96 -4.83
C ILE A 374 -0.37 -3.37 -5.20
N ILE A 375 0.15 -4.36 -4.48
CA ILE A 375 -0.25 -5.76 -4.57
C ILE A 375 -1.28 -5.99 -3.46
N LEU A 376 -2.48 -6.40 -3.87
CA LEU A 376 -3.60 -6.60 -2.96
C LEU A 376 -3.43 -7.91 -2.18
N PRO A 377 -4.05 -8.02 -0.99
CA PRO A 377 -4.22 -9.30 -0.30
C PRO A 377 -4.80 -10.38 -1.23
N TYR A 378 -4.49 -11.63 -0.95
CA TYR A 378 -4.89 -12.83 -1.69
C TYR A 378 -4.26 -12.96 -3.10
N THR A 379 -3.25 -12.16 -3.42
CA THR A 379 -2.44 -12.38 -4.63
C THR A 379 -1.51 -13.57 -4.42
N LEU A 380 -1.47 -14.49 -5.38
CA LEU A 380 -0.72 -15.75 -5.29
C LEU A 380 0.58 -15.70 -6.09
N PHE A 381 1.64 -16.24 -5.50
CA PHE A 381 2.97 -16.29 -6.10
C PHE A 381 3.62 -17.66 -5.93
N GLU A 382 4.43 -18.06 -6.91
CA GLU A 382 5.40 -19.15 -6.78
C GLU A 382 6.81 -18.55 -6.67
N ILE A 383 7.67 -19.15 -5.86
CA ILE A 383 9.10 -18.78 -5.82
C ILE A 383 9.75 -19.41 -7.06
N CYS A 384 10.36 -18.59 -7.91
CA CYS A 384 10.99 -19.04 -9.15
C CYS A 384 12.51 -19.07 -9.07
N GLU A 385 13.10 -18.10 -8.37
CA GLU A 385 14.55 -17.96 -8.29
C GLU A 385 14.91 -17.29 -6.97
N MET A 386 16.01 -17.73 -6.38
CA MET A 386 16.66 -17.05 -5.27
C MET A 386 18.14 -16.90 -5.58
N LYS A 387 18.66 -15.70 -5.35
CA LYS A 387 20.08 -15.36 -5.47
C LYS A 387 20.53 -14.73 -4.17
N TYR A 388 21.72 -15.08 -3.72
CA TYR A 388 22.35 -14.43 -2.59
C TYR A 388 23.68 -13.86 -3.04
N ASP A 389 23.89 -12.58 -2.82
CA ASP A 389 25.17 -11.92 -3.07
C ASP A 389 25.89 -11.74 -1.73
N GLU A 390 26.98 -12.48 -1.56
CA GLU A 390 27.78 -12.43 -0.34
C GLU A 390 28.50 -11.08 -0.15
N THR A 391 28.79 -10.38 -1.25
CA THR A 391 29.57 -9.13 -1.24
C THR A 391 28.72 -7.96 -0.77
N THR A 392 27.50 -7.85 -1.29
CA THR A 392 26.53 -6.83 -0.88
C THR A 392 25.70 -7.25 0.32
N LYS A 393 25.78 -8.52 0.73
CA LYS A 393 24.94 -9.15 1.76
C LYS A 393 23.44 -8.99 1.48
N THR A 394 23.06 -8.87 0.20
CA THR A 394 21.67 -8.76 -0.22
C THR A 394 21.22 -10.06 -0.85
N ALA A 395 20.06 -10.56 -0.42
CA ALA A 395 19.39 -11.65 -1.11
C ALA A 395 18.37 -11.07 -2.10
N LYS A 396 18.14 -11.77 -3.21
CA LYS A 396 17.06 -11.47 -4.15
C LYS A 396 16.17 -12.70 -4.28
N ILE A 397 14.87 -12.52 -4.08
CA ILE A 397 13.85 -13.56 -4.25
C ILE A 397 12.91 -13.13 -5.38
N CYS A 398 12.79 -13.98 -6.39
CA CYS A 398 11.90 -13.77 -7.53
C CYS A 398 10.61 -14.56 -7.33
N LEU A 399 9.49 -13.85 -7.29
CA LEU A 399 8.14 -14.36 -7.09
C LEU A 399 7.33 -14.18 -8.36
N LYS A 400 6.90 -15.28 -8.98
CA LYS A 400 6.06 -15.23 -10.18
C LYS A 400 4.59 -15.33 -9.83
N HIS A 401 3.79 -14.42 -10.36
CA HIS A 401 2.35 -14.41 -10.10
C HIS A 401 1.65 -15.62 -10.74
N ILE A 402 0.77 -16.26 -9.96
CA ILE A 402 -0.02 -17.42 -10.39
C ILE A 402 -1.45 -16.97 -10.71
N VAL A 403 -1.88 -17.17 -11.96
CA VAL A 403 -3.28 -16.96 -12.35
C VAL A 403 -4.12 -18.16 -11.87
N PRO A 404 -5.18 -17.96 -11.07
CA PRO A 404 -5.91 -19.10 -10.49
C PRO A 404 -6.78 -19.91 -11.49
N GLY A 405 -6.60 -19.74 -12.81
CA GLY A 405 -7.46 -20.30 -13.84
C GLY A 405 -7.16 -21.74 -14.30
N GLY A 406 -5.91 -22.22 -14.16
CA GLY A 406 -5.49 -23.52 -14.71
C GLY A 406 -5.27 -24.64 -13.68
N ILE A 407 -4.85 -24.29 -12.46
CA ILE A 407 -4.31 -25.26 -11.47
C ILE A 407 -5.27 -25.50 -10.30
N PHE A 408 -6.28 -24.64 -10.12
CA PHE A 408 -7.13 -24.61 -8.92
C PHE A 408 -8.48 -25.33 -9.08
N ALA A 409 -8.48 -26.55 -9.60
CA ALA A 409 -9.67 -27.41 -9.61
C ALA A 409 -10.17 -27.72 -8.17
N GLY A 410 -9.28 -27.75 -7.18
CA GLY A 410 -9.61 -27.98 -5.75
C GLY A 410 -10.33 -26.80 -5.09
N PHE A 411 -10.05 -25.55 -5.48
CA PHE A 411 -10.84 -24.40 -5.00
C PHE A 411 -12.26 -24.42 -5.54
N ARG A 412 -12.58 -25.13 -6.64
CA ARG A 412 -13.98 -25.34 -7.00
C ARG A 412 -14.74 -26.11 -5.93
N SER A 413 -14.07 -26.95 -5.12
CA SER A 413 -14.65 -27.68 -3.99
C SER A 413 -14.86 -26.76 -2.79
N ALA A 414 -13.86 -25.95 -2.41
CA ALA A 414 -14.01 -24.94 -1.35
C ALA A 414 -15.03 -23.84 -1.72
N ILE A 415 -15.07 -23.44 -2.99
CA ILE A 415 -16.12 -22.57 -3.57
C ILE A 415 -17.46 -23.30 -3.59
N LYS A 416 -17.51 -24.62 -3.83
CA LYS A 416 -18.75 -25.42 -3.73
C LYS A 416 -19.28 -25.44 -2.31
N GLU A 417 -18.44 -25.74 -1.33
CA GLU A 417 -18.73 -25.69 0.11
C GLU A 417 -19.21 -24.29 0.55
N PHE A 418 -18.64 -23.23 -0.03
CA PHE A 418 -19.10 -21.85 0.20
C PHE A 418 -20.42 -21.51 -0.49
N THR A 419 -20.64 -22.00 -1.72
CA THR A 419 -21.94 -21.87 -2.40
C THR A 419 -23.03 -22.71 -1.73
N THR A 420 -22.66 -23.59 -0.78
CA THR A 420 -23.58 -24.34 0.08
C THR A 420 -23.64 -23.79 1.52
N MET A 421 -22.84 -22.78 1.90
CA MET A 421 -23.03 -22.08 3.18
C MET A 421 -24.37 -21.36 3.15
N SER A 422 -25.16 -21.51 4.22
CA SER A 422 -26.44 -20.83 4.28
C SER A 422 -26.22 -19.30 4.33
N PRO A 423 -27.15 -18.51 3.79
CA PRO A 423 -27.15 -17.06 3.94
C PRO A 423 -26.98 -16.59 5.39
N GLU A 424 -27.36 -17.39 6.40
CA GLU A 424 -27.18 -17.10 7.83
C GLU A 424 -25.71 -16.95 8.25
N ASP A 425 -24.79 -17.80 7.81
CA ASP A 425 -23.39 -17.77 8.28
C ASP A 425 -22.63 -16.54 7.75
N ILE A 426 -22.88 -16.18 6.49
CA ILE A 426 -22.39 -14.94 5.89
C ILE A 426 -23.02 -13.75 6.62
N HIS A 427 -24.33 -13.80 6.91
CA HIS A 427 -24.99 -12.80 7.75
C HIS A 427 -24.41 -12.72 9.16
N GLN A 428 -23.85 -13.80 9.72
CA GLN A 428 -23.34 -13.80 11.09
C GLN A 428 -22.01 -13.05 11.22
N THR A 429 -21.12 -13.17 10.23
CA THR A 429 -19.91 -12.34 10.15
C THR A 429 -20.26 -10.86 9.96
N PHE A 430 -21.25 -10.55 9.13
CA PHE A 430 -21.73 -9.16 8.99
C PHE A 430 -22.50 -8.68 10.23
N ARG A 431 -23.27 -9.52 10.90
CA ARG A 431 -23.94 -9.19 12.17
C ARG A 431 -22.94 -8.96 13.30
N ARG A 432 -21.78 -9.62 13.29
CA ARG A 432 -20.68 -9.29 14.21
C ARG A 432 -20.12 -7.91 13.93
N ILE A 433 -19.87 -7.57 12.66
CA ILE A 433 -19.44 -6.22 12.27
C ILE A 433 -20.52 -5.17 12.59
N GLU A 434 -21.79 -5.45 12.33
CA GLU A 434 -22.93 -4.58 12.62
C GLU A 434 -23.17 -4.43 14.13
N ALA A 435 -23.00 -5.49 14.92
CA ALA A 435 -23.06 -5.45 16.37
C ALA A 435 -21.87 -4.68 16.97
N MET A 436 -20.66 -4.80 16.40
CA MET A 436 -19.51 -3.97 16.79
C MET A 436 -19.74 -2.50 16.47
N ILE A 437 -20.35 -2.19 15.31
CA ILE A 437 -20.76 -0.83 14.91
C ILE A 437 -21.82 -0.26 15.86
N LEU A 438 -22.83 -1.06 16.24
CA LEU A 438 -23.91 -0.64 17.14
C LEU A 438 -23.43 -0.50 18.60
N ALA A 439 -22.59 -1.41 19.08
CA ALA A 439 -22.02 -1.34 20.43
C ALA A 439 -21.12 -0.12 20.62
N HIS A 440 -20.32 0.24 19.61
CA HIS A 440 -19.46 1.42 19.67
C HIS A 440 -20.25 2.75 19.60
N ARG A 441 -21.38 2.77 18.88
CA ARG A 441 -22.30 3.93 18.89
C ARG A 441 -23.00 4.12 20.23
N ALA A 442 -23.13 3.07 21.03
CA ALA A 442 -23.71 3.13 22.37
C ALA A 442 -22.68 3.49 23.46
N SER A 443 -21.38 3.42 23.15
CA SER A 443 -20.27 3.73 24.08
C SER A 443 -19.67 5.13 23.90
N LYS A 444 -20.22 5.94 23.00
CA LYS A 444 -19.95 7.38 22.84
C LYS A 444 -21.25 8.12 23.09
#